data_AF-A0A538R3G8-F1
#
_entry.id   AF-A0A538R3G8-F1
#
_cell.length_a   1.000
_cell.length_b   1.000
_cell.length_c   1.000
_cell.angle_alpha   90.00
_cell.angle_beta   90.00
_cell.angle_gamma   90.00
#
_symmetry.space_group_name_H-M   'P 1'
#
loop_
_entity.id
_entity.type
_entity.pdbx_description
1 polymer ?
#
loop_
_entity_poly.entity_id
_entity_poly.type
_entity_poly.pdbx_seq_one_letter_code
_entity_poly.pdbx_strand_id
1 'polypeptide(L)'
;MSNQTMGDENVSASSEADMAESWVTRWYTPLVAIGVALLIVLVLALAMVEFLVANAPEVTGPAAWTKPLARVDEALTDGDVAQALAWWREARVAALRSGQWEAMIEVGDASRRLGGRSGFRHDGDALARHAYLTALARARGLHSVDGVLRAAIAFDELGDRDRVAHAMHIAERQARRDPRAREHVRAVADRWMTQSVRGQHPTSGGQP
;
A
#
# COMPACT_ATOMS: atom_id res chain seq x y z
N MET A 1 -33.35 29.96 -86.11
CA MET A 1 -32.92 28.66 -85.54
C MET A 1 -31.63 28.87 -84.79
N SER A 2 -31.68 29.11 -83.47
CA SER A 2 -30.57 28.98 -82.51
C SER A 2 -31.00 29.61 -81.18
N ASN A 3 -31.59 28.80 -80.29
CA ASN A 3 -31.61 29.08 -78.84
C ASN A 3 -32.15 27.86 -78.06
N GLN A 4 -31.36 26.79 -77.98
CA GLN A 4 -31.75 25.61 -77.19
C GLN A 4 -30.52 24.78 -76.78
N THR A 5 -29.50 25.41 -76.20
CA THR A 5 -28.29 24.73 -75.69
C THR A 5 -27.65 25.46 -74.50
N MET A 6 -28.40 26.24 -73.72
CA MET A 6 -27.81 26.99 -72.58
C MET A 6 -28.59 26.86 -71.26
N GLY A 7 -29.66 26.05 -71.22
CA GLY A 7 -30.45 25.79 -70.02
C GLY A 7 -30.07 24.49 -69.28
N ASP A 8 -29.55 23.49 -69.99
CA ASP A 8 -29.41 22.13 -69.44
C ASP A 8 -28.10 21.91 -68.68
N GLU A 9 -27.05 22.69 -68.98
CA GLU A 9 -25.75 22.56 -68.30
C GLU A 9 -25.78 23.09 -66.86
N ASN A 10 -26.55 24.14 -66.59
CA ASN A 10 -26.63 24.72 -65.24
C ASN A 10 -27.44 23.85 -64.26
N VAL A 11 -28.46 23.14 -64.73
CA VAL A 11 -29.30 22.28 -63.88
C VAL A 11 -28.56 21.01 -63.46
N SER A 12 -27.71 20.47 -64.35
CA SER A 12 -26.86 19.32 -64.01
C SER A 12 -25.78 19.69 -62.99
N ALA A 13 -25.14 20.86 -63.13
CA ALA A 13 -24.12 21.34 -62.21
C ALA A 13 -24.69 21.66 -60.80
N SER A 14 -25.90 22.25 -60.72
CA SER A 14 -26.55 22.49 -59.44
C SER A 14 -27.01 21.20 -58.75
N SER A 15 -27.49 20.22 -59.52
CA SER A 15 -27.90 18.92 -58.97
C SER A 15 -26.73 18.09 -58.42
N GLU A 16 -25.53 18.21 -58.98
CA GLU A 16 -24.34 17.53 -58.48
C GLU A 16 -23.76 18.20 -57.22
N ALA A 17 -23.80 19.54 -57.15
CA ALA A 17 -23.36 20.29 -55.97
C ALA A 17 -24.26 20.01 -54.74
N ASP A 18 -25.58 20.05 -54.92
CA ASP A 18 -26.55 19.77 -53.84
C ASP A 18 -26.52 18.28 -53.39
N MET A 19 -26.24 17.35 -54.31
CA MET A 19 -26.09 15.93 -53.95
C MET A 19 -24.78 15.65 -53.19
N ALA A 20 -23.67 16.31 -53.55
CA ALA A 20 -22.40 16.13 -52.86
C ALA A 20 -22.45 16.66 -51.40
N GLU A 21 -23.20 17.73 -51.14
CA GLU A 21 -23.27 18.35 -49.81
C GLU A 21 -24.10 17.53 -48.80
N SER A 22 -25.13 16.81 -49.28
CA SER A 22 -26.02 15.99 -48.44
C SER A 22 -25.48 14.59 -48.12
N TRP A 23 -24.66 14.01 -49.02
CA TRP A 23 -24.02 12.71 -48.80
C TRP A 23 -22.88 12.79 -47.79
N VAL A 24 -22.14 13.90 -47.82
CA VAL A 24 -20.99 14.16 -46.96
C VAL A 24 -21.44 14.38 -45.50
N THR A 25 -22.41 15.26 -45.24
CA THR A 25 -22.87 15.58 -43.87
C THR A 25 -23.38 14.37 -43.08
N ARG A 26 -23.94 13.37 -43.77
CA ARG A 26 -24.55 12.18 -43.14
C ARG A 26 -23.53 11.12 -42.68
N TRP A 27 -22.31 11.14 -43.20
CA TRP A 27 -21.23 10.23 -42.79
C TRP A 27 -20.21 10.86 -41.84
N TYR A 28 -20.08 12.19 -41.81
CA TYR A 28 -19.18 12.88 -40.88
C TYR A 28 -19.76 13.07 -39.47
N THR A 29 -21.09 13.20 -39.35
CA THR A 29 -21.78 13.33 -38.05
C THR A 29 -21.49 12.20 -37.06
N PRO A 30 -21.51 10.90 -37.42
CA PRO A 30 -21.13 9.84 -36.49
C PRO A 30 -19.64 9.88 -36.13
N LEU A 31 -18.76 10.26 -37.06
CA LEU A 31 -17.32 10.35 -36.80
C LEU A 31 -16.98 11.49 -35.81
N VAL A 32 -17.61 12.64 -35.98
CA VAL A 32 -17.49 13.77 -35.05
C VAL A 32 -18.08 13.41 -33.69
N ALA A 33 -19.24 12.74 -33.65
CA ALA A 33 -19.84 12.29 -32.40
C ALA A 33 -18.95 11.28 -31.65
N ILE A 34 -18.30 10.35 -32.36
CA ILE A 34 -17.33 9.41 -31.79
C ILE A 34 -16.12 10.15 -31.24
N GLY A 35 -15.57 11.12 -31.98
CA GLY A 35 -14.45 11.95 -31.52
C GLY A 35 -14.80 12.73 -30.25
N VAL A 36 -15.98 13.33 -30.19
CA VAL A 36 -16.48 14.05 -29.01
C VAL A 36 -16.71 13.09 -27.84
N ALA A 37 -17.28 11.91 -28.07
CA ALA A 37 -17.47 10.91 -27.02
C ALA A 37 -16.13 10.41 -26.45
N LEU A 38 -15.13 10.16 -27.31
CA LEU A 38 -13.79 9.79 -26.88
C LEU A 38 -13.11 10.92 -26.11
N LEU A 39 -13.29 12.17 -26.52
CA LEU A 39 -12.80 13.33 -25.80
C LEU A 39 -13.46 13.46 -24.42
N ILE A 40 -14.77 13.25 -24.33
CA ILE A 40 -15.51 13.26 -23.05
C ILE A 40 -15.02 12.13 -22.14
N VAL A 41 -14.85 10.91 -22.68
CA VAL A 41 -14.30 9.77 -21.91
C VAL A 41 -12.87 10.04 -21.46
N LEU A 42 -12.04 10.67 -22.30
CA LEU A 42 -10.68 11.05 -21.95
C LEU A 42 -10.66 12.12 -20.85
N VAL A 43 -11.49 13.14 -20.96
CA VAL A 43 -11.63 14.19 -19.92
C VAL A 43 -12.17 13.59 -18.63
N LEU A 44 -13.16 12.70 -18.70
CA LEU A 44 -13.66 11.95 -17.54
C LEU A 44 -12.58 11.05 -16.93
N ALA A 45 -11.75 10.41 -17.75
CA ALA A 45 -10.64 9.58 -17.28
C ALA A 45 -9.55 10.43 -16.60
N LEU A 46 -9.20 11.59 -17.16
CA LEU A 46 -8.27 12.52 -16.51
C LEU A 46 -8.86 13.09 -15.21
N ALA A 47 -10.13 13.47 -15.20
CA ALA A 47 -10.83 13.92 -14.00
C ALA A 47 -10.95 12.80 -12.95
N MET A 48 -11.12 11.54 -13.37
CA MET A 48 -11.09 10.37 -12.50
C MET A 48 -9.70 10.16 -11.91
N VAL A 49 -8.62 10.36 -12.69
CA VAL A 49 -7.24 10.33 -12.18
C VAL A 49 -7.01 11.45 -11.17
N GLU A 50 -7.43 12.68 -11.45
CA GLU A 50 -7.35 13.79 -10.50
C GLU A 50 -8.17 13.52 -9.23
N PHE A 51 -9.36 12.95 -9.36
CA PHE A 51 -10.18 12.55 -8.21
C PHE A 51 -9.53 11.42 -7.42
N LEU A 52 -8.87 10.46 -8.07
CA LEU A 52 -8.09 9.40 -7.41
C LEU A 52 -6.80 9.92 -6.79
N VAL A 53 -6.21 10.99 -7.31
CA VAL A 53 -5.02 11.67 -6.76
C VAL A 53 -5.40 12.60 -5.61
N ALA A 54 -6.53 13.31 -5.70
CA ALA A 54 -7.07 14.17 -4.64
C ALA A 54 -7.69 13.37 -3.49
N ASN A 55 -8.22 12.18 -3.78
CA ASN A 55 -8.61 11.17 -2.78
C ASN A 55 -7.54 10.09 -2.59
N ALA A 56 -6.34 10.27 -3.15
CA ALA A 56 -5.21 9.49 -2.67
C ALA A 56 -5.13 9.86 -1.19
N PRO A 57 -5.22 8.90 -0.26
CA PRO A 57 -4.97 9.21 1.14
C PRO A 57 -3.65 9.96 1.14
N GLU A 58 -3.62 11.19 1.68
CA GLU A 58 -2.36 11.88 1.92
C GLU A 58 -1.42 10.82 2.43
N VAL A 59 -0.35 10.55 1.68
CA VAL A 59 0.74 9.72 2.17
C VAL A 59 1.24 10.53 3.35
N THR A 60 0.64 10.25 4.50
CA THR A 60 0.93 10.92 5.76
C THR A 60 2.35 10.49 5.97
N GLY A 61 3.28 11.41 5.68
CA GLY A 61 4.69 11.09 5.70
C GLY A 61 5.05 10.48 7.06
N PRO A 62 6.21 9.83 7.17
CA PRO A 62 6.66 9.20 8.41
C PRO A 62 6.45 10.04 9.68
N ALA A 63 6.43 11.37 9.54
CA ALA A 63 6.12 12.33 10.59
C ALA A 63 4.78 12.14 11.33
N ALA A 64 3.73 11.59 10.71
CA ALA A 64 2.38 11.66 11.27
C ALA A 64 2.18 10.75 12.50
N TRP A 65 2.69 9.52 12.48
CA TRP A 65 2.61 8.60 13.63
C TRP A 65 3.84 8.65 14.53
N THR A 66 5.00 9.08 14.01
CA THR A 66 6.25 9.16 14.78
C THR A 66 6.19 10.20 15.89
N LYS A 67 5.56 11.36 15.65
CA LYS A 67 5.40 12.41 16.67
C LYS A 67 4.62 11.93 17.91
N PRO A 68 3.41 11.33 17.78
CA PRO A 68 2.74 10.78 18.95
C PRO A 68 3.50 9.60 19.57
N LEU A 69 4.21 8.76 18.80
CA LEU A 69 5.06 7.70 19.37
C LEU A 69 6.21 8.27 20.24
N ALA A 70 6.86 9.35 19.83
CA ALA A 70 7.87 10.01 20.65
C ALA A 70 7.29 10.48 22.00
N ARG A 71 6.04 10.97 22.01
CA ARG A 71 5.34 11.35 23.24
C ARG A 71 4.93 10.16 24.11
N VAL A 72 4.70 8.98 23.51
CA VAL A 72 4.55 7.74 24.30
C VAL A 72 5.82 7.48 25.10
N ASP A 73 6.98 7.58 24.44
CA ASP A 73 8.26 7.29 25.08
C ASP A 73 8.63 8.33 26.16
N GLU A 74 8.28 9.60 25.94
CA GLU A 74 8.39 10.69 26.94
C GLU A 74 7.50 10.41 28.17
N ALA A 75 6.19 10.19 27.97
CA ALA A 75 5.26 9.91 29.06
C ALA A 75 5.62 8.61 29.82
N LEU A 76 6.14 7.59 29.13
CA LEU A 76 6.65 6.38 29.76
C LEU A 76 7.92 6.62 30.60
N THR A 77 8.74 7.59 30.22
CA THR A 77 9.94 7.99 30.98
C THR A 77 9.54 8.72 32.26
N ASP A 78 8.49 9.54 32.19
CA ASP A 78 7.91 10.25 33.33
C ASP A 78 7.04 9.35 34.23
N GLY A 79 6.79 8.10 33.82
CA GLY A 79 5.96 7.14 34.56
C GLY A 79 4.45 7.35 34.40
N ASP A 80 4.03 8.29 33.54
CA ASP A 80 2.62 8.54 33.23
C ASP A 80 2.10 7.54 32.18
N VAL A 81 1.76 6.35 32.66
CA VAL A 81 1.21 5.26 31.82
C VAL A 81 -0.11 5.67 31.15
N ALA A 82 -0.94 6.48 31.82
CA ALA A 82 -2.23 6.89 31.28
C ALA A 82 -2.06 7.81 30.07
N GLN A 83 -1.15 8.79 30.18
CA GLN A 83 -0.81 9.68 29.09
C GLN A 83 -0.08 8.94 27.96
N ALA A 84 0.83 8.01 28.28
CA ALA A 84 1.47 7.15 27.30
C ALA A 84 0.44 6.34 26.49
N LEU A 85 -0.59 5.80 27.14
CA LEU A 85 -1.67 5.07 26.46
C LEU A 85 -2.50 6.00 25.55
N ALA A 86 -2.74 7.25 25.96
CA ALA A 86 -3.46 8.23 25.14
C ALA A 86 -2.67 8.54 23.85
N TRP A 87 -1.39 8.87 23.97
CA TRP A 87 -0.51 9.12 22.82
C TRP A 87 -0.36 7.88 21.93
N TRP A 88 -0.33 6.68 22.52
CA TRP A 88 -0.25 5.43 21.76
C TRP A 88 -1.51 5.21 20.90
N ARG A 89 -2.71 5.53 21.41
CA ARG A 89 -3.95 5.45 20.63
C ARG A 89 -3.92 6.41 19.44
N GLU A 90 -3.45 7.63 19.66
CA GLU A 90 -3.30 8.62 18.59
C GLU A 90 -2.30 8.15 17.52
N ALA A 91 -1.14 7.66 17.94
CA ALA A 91 -0.16 7.06 17.03
C ALA A 91 -0.73 5.88 16.24
N ARG A 92 -1.50 5.01 16.89
CA ARG A 92 -2.17 3.88 16.22
C ARG A 92 -3.16 4.34 15.16
N VAL A 93 -3.96 5.37 15.45
CA VAL A 93 -4.90 5.93 14.47
C VAL A 93 -4.15 6.56 13.30
N ALA A 94 -3.09 7.32 13.55
CA ALA A 94 -2.25 7.91 12.51
C ALA A 94 -1.59 6.82 11.64
N ALA A 95 -1.02 5.79 12.25
CA ALA A 95 -0.40 4.66 11.57
C ALA A 95 -1.40 3.86 10.73
N LEU A 96 -2.62 3.66 11.23
CA LEU A 96 -3.69 3.03 10.45
C LEU A 96 -4.04 3.85 9.22
N ARG A 97 -4.17 5.17 9.33
CA ARG A 97 -4.47 6.07 8.20
C ARG A 97 -3.35 6.12 7.17
N SER A 98 -2.09 6.04 7.59
CA SER A 98 -0.93 6.10 6.69
C SER A 98 -0.92 5.00 5.63
N GLY A 99 -1.56 3.86 5.90
CA GLY A 99 -1.48 2.66 5.03
C GLY A 99 -0.10 1.99 5.00
N GLN A 100 0.90 2.53 5.71
CA GLN A 100 2.27 2.02 5.71
C GLN A 100 2.41 0.81 6.64
N TRP A 101 3.28 -0.14 6.28
CA TRP A 101 3.52 -1.33 7.10
C TRP A 101 4.50 -0.98 8.23
N GLU A 102 5.46 -0.11 7.97
CA GLU A 102 6.47 0.43 8.89
C GLU A 102 5.80 1.05 10.12
N ALA A 103 4.80 1.89 9.89
CA ALA A 103 4.03 2.55 10.94
C ALA A 103 3.39 1.54 11.91
N MET A 104 2.90 0.41 11.38
CA MET A 104 2.28 -0.63 12.21
C MET A 104 3.31 -1.48 12.96
N ILE A 105 4.54 -1.63 12.45
CA ILE A 105 5.64 -2.21 13.23
C ILE A 105 5.96 -1.30 14.42
N GLU A 106 6.19 -0.01 14.18
CA GLU A 106 6.55 0.92 15.27
C GLU A 106 5.47 1.04 16.35
N VAL A 107 4.18 1.02 15.96
CA VAL A 107 3.06 0.97 16.91
C VAL A 107 3.06 -0.32 17.73
N GLY A 108 3.43 -1.45 17.13
CA GLY A 108 3.56 -2.72 17.84
C GLY A 108 4.72 -2.71 18.83
N ASP A 109 5.86 -2.14 18.43
CA ASP A 109 7.02 -1.98 19.31
C ASP A 109 6.68 -1.09 20.50
N ALA A 110 5.92 -0.01 20.27
CA ALA A 110 5.41 0.85 21.33
C ALA A 110 4.41 0.12 22.25
N SER A 111 3.56 -0.77 21.73
CA SER A 111 2.68 -1.61 22.56
C SER A 111 3.46 -2.51 23.52
N ARG A 112 4.57 -3.10 23.06
CA ARG A 112 5.47 -3.89 23.92
C ARG A 112 6.09 -3.03 25.02
N ARG A 113 6.59 -1.83 24.67
CA ARG A 113 7.18 -0.90 25.65
C ARG A 113 6.16 -0.48 26.71
N LEU A 114 4.93 -0.17 26.28
CA LEU A 114 3.83 0.19 27.16
C LEU A 114 3.47 -0.96 28.11
N GLY A 115 3.29 -2.17 27.61
CA GLY A 115 2.98 -3.35 28.43
C GLY A 115 4.11 -3.75 29.38
N GLY A 116 5.37 -3.56 28.96
CA GLY A 116 6.54 -3.85 29.77
C GLY A 116 6.71 -2.94 30.99
N ARG A 117 6.33 -1.66 30.88
CA ARG A 117 6.46 -0.67 31.97
C ARG A 117 5.25 -0.60 32.91
N SER A 118 4.08 -1.01 32.44
CA SER A 118 2.81 -0.85 33.18
C SER A 118 2.37 -2.09 33.97
N GLY A 119 3.10 -3.21 33.85
CA GLY A 119 2.72 -4.49 34.46
C GLY A 119 1.70 -5.30 33.64
N PHE A 120 1.20 -4.77 32.52
CA PHE A 120 0.24 -5.41 31.63
C PHE A 120 0.91 -6.02 30.39
N ARG A 121 1.98 -6.80 30.60
CA ARG A 121 2.78 -7.38 29.50
C ARG A 121 1.93 -8.18 28.52
N HIS A 122 1.02 -9.01 29.03
CA HIS A 122 0.18 -9.84 28.17
C HIS A 122 -0.70 -9.01 27.22
N ASP A 123 -1.30 -7.93 27.71
CA ASP A 123 -2.14 -7.04 26.90
C ASP A 123 -1.29 -6.27 25.89
N GLY A 124 -0.12 -5.79 26.31
CA GLY A 124 0.86 -5.15 25.42
C GLY A 124 1.29 -6.06 24.27
N ASP A 125 1.58 -7.33 24.57
CA ASP A 125 1.95 -8.34 23.57
C ASP A 125 0.79 -8.66 22.63
N ALA A 126 -0.46 -8.71 23.13
CA ALA A 126 -1.65 -8.90 22.30
C ALA A 126 -1.86 -7.71 21.33
N LEU A 127 -1.66 -6.48 21.80
CA LEU A 127 -1.75 -5.28 20.98
C LEU A 127 -0.63 -5.21 19.92
N ALA A 128 0.60 -5.57 20.30
CA ALA A 128 1.74 -5.65 19.41
C ALA A 128 1.52 -6.68 18.31
N ARG A 129 1.07 -7.88 18.71
CA ARG A 129 0.70 -8.97 17.83
C ARG A 129 -0.33 -8.57 16.78
N HIS A 130 -1.35 -7.80 17.16
CA HIS A 130 -2.33 -7.28 16.22
C HIS A 130 -1.71 -6.25 15.26
N ALA A 131 -0.84 -5.37 15.76
CA ALA A 131 -0.14 -4.39 14.92
C ALA A 131 0.74 -5.07 13.85
N TYR A 132 1.52 -6.07 14.25
CA TYR A 132 2.40 -6.83 13.35
C TYR A 132 1.64 -7.65 12.31
N LEU A 133 0.45 -8.19 12.63
CA LEU A 133 -0.40 -8.85 11.64
C LEU A 133 -0.86 -7.86 10.56
N THR A 134 -1.25 -6.65 10.96
CA THR A 134 -1.62 -5.59 10.02
C THR A 134 -0.42 -5.17 9.17
N ALA A 135 0.77 -5.05 9.76
CA ALA A 135 2.00 -4.77 9.03
C ALA A 135 2.31 -5.85 8.00
N LEU A 136 2.24 -7.13 8.38
CA LEU A 136 2.48 -8.27 7.49
C LEU A 136 1.47 -8.29 6.32
N ALA A 137 0.19 -8.03 6.60
CA ALA A 137 -0.83 -7.98 5.56
C ALA A 137 -0.56 -6.86 4.54
N ARG A 138 -0.18 -5.67 5.02
CA ARG A 138 0.19 -4.52 4.17
C ARG A 138 1.45 -4.78 3.35
N ALA A 139 2.53 -5.23 4.00
CA ALA A 139 3.78 -5.57 3.32
C ALA A 139 3.58 -6.66 2.26
N ARG A 140 2.74 -7.67 2.56
CA ARG A 140 2.36 -8.69 1.58
C ARG A 140 1.63 -8.09 0.38
N GLY A 141 0.65 -7.21 0.61
CA GLY A 141 -0.10 -6.53 -0.45
C GLY A 141 0.78 -5.65 -1.35
N LEU A 142 1.79 -5.00 -0.75
CA LEU A 142 2.78 -4.19 -1.45
C LEU A 142 3.94 -5.01 -2.07
N HIS A 143 3.91 -6.34 -1.96
CA HIS A 143 5.00 -7.22 -2.39
C HIS A 143 6.38 -6.84 -1.80
N SER A 144 6.39 -6.26 -0.60
CA SER A 144 7.61 -5.85 0.10
C SER A 144 8.21 -7.01 0.88
N VAL A 145 9.26 -7.63 0.33
CA VAL A 145 10.03 -8.70 1.01
C VAL A 145 10.63 -8.17 2.32
N ASP A 146 11.18 -6.96 2.32
CA ASP A 146 11.73 -6.32 3.52
C ASP A 146 10.67 -6.16 4.62
N GLY A 147 9.47 -5.66 4.26
CA GLY A 147 8.39 -5.48 5.22
C GLY A 147 7.87 -6.81 5.80
N VAL A 148 7.84 -7.87 4.98
CA VAL A 148 7.48 -9.22 5.46
C VAL A 148 8.53 -9.75 6.45
N LEU A 149 9.81 -9.55 6.16
CA LEU A 149 10.90 -9.99 7.04
C LEU A 149 10.97 -9.16 8.34
N ARG A 150 10.75 -7.84 8.28
CA ARG A 150 10.58 -6.98 9.45
C ARG A 150 9.45 -7.45 10.36
N ALA A 151 8.28 -7.78 9.79
CA ALA A 151 7.17 -8.33 10.56
C ALA A 151 7.50 -9.69 11.20
N ALA A 152 8.26 -10.53 10.49
CA ALA A 152 8.71 -11.82 11.00
C ALA A 152 9.68 -11.67 12.18
N ILE A 153 10.63 -10.72 12.12
CA ILE A 153 11.48 -10.35 13.27
C ILE A 153 10.62 -9.89 14.45
N ALA A 154 9.64 -9.03 14.20
CA ALA A 154 8.75 -8.54 15.25
C ALA A 154 7.92 -9.66 15.92
N PHE A 155 7.47 -10.67 15.17
CA PHE A 155 6.83 -11.86 15.74
C PHE A 155 7.79 -12.74 16.53
N ASP A 156 9.04 -12.86 16.08
CA ASP A 156 10.09 -13.61 16.80
C ASP A 156 10.34 -13.01 18.18
N GLU A 157 10.38 -11.68 18.28
CA GLU A 157 10.53 -10.99 19.55
C GLU A 157 9.36 -11.25 20.52
N LEU A 158 8.16 -11.54 20.01
CA LEU A 158 6.99 -11.95 20.82
C LEU A 158 6.99 -13.45 21.17
N GLY A 159 7.88 -14.25 20.56
CA GLY A 159 7.90 -15.70 20.68
C GLY A 159 6.88 -16.42 19.78
N ASP A 160 6.26 -15.73 18.82
CA ASP A 160 5.21 -16.29 17.95
C ASP A 160 5.80 -17.13 16.79
N ARG A 161 6.40 -18.28 17.12
CA ARG A 161 7.13 -19.14 16.15
C ARG A 161 6.33 -19.50 14.90
N ASP A 162 5.05 -19.83 15.06
CA ASP A 162 4.18 -20.18 13.93
C ASP A 162 4.01 -19.02 12.93
N ARG A 163 3.97 -17.79 13.44
CA ARG A 163 3.80 -16.58 12.63
C ARG A 163 5.09 -16.20 11.93
N VAL A 164 6.23 -16.40 12.58
CA VAL A 164 7.55 -16.28 11.96
C VAL A 164 7.64 -17.23 10.76
N ALA A 165 7.31 -18.51 10.94
CA ALA A 165 7.33 -19.51 9.87
C ALA A 165 6.39 -19.11 8.71
N HIS A 166 5.19 -18.64 9.03
CA HIS A 166 4.24 -18.18 8.01
C HIS A 166 4.77 -16.97 7.21
N ALA A 167 5.33 -15.98 7.89
CA ALA A 167 5.90 -14.79 7.25
C ALA A 167 7.10 -15.15 6.36
N MET A 168 7.96 -16.11 6.78
CA MET A 168 9.05 -16.61 5.94
C MET A 168 8.56 -17.28 4.67
N HIS A 169 7.52 -18.10 4.76
CA HIS A 169 6.93 -18.71 3.58
C HIS A 169 6.40 -17.65 2.59
N ILE A 170 5.84 -16.53 3.08
CA ILE A 170 5.43 -15.41 2.25
C ILE A 170 6.65 -14.76 1.58
N ALA A 171 7.71 -14.46 2.35
CA ALA A 171 8.91 -13.81 1.86
C ALA A 171 9.59 -14.65 0.77
N GLU A 172 9.74 -15.96 1.00
CA GLU A 172 10.28 -16.90 0.02
C GLU A 172 9.47 -16.91 -1.27
N ARG A 173 8.13 -16.95 -1.16
CA ARG A 173 7.24 -16.92 -2.33
C ARG A 173 7.40 -15.63 -3.14
N GLN A 174 7.54 -14.48 -2.47
CA GLN A 174 7.72 -13.19 -3.14
C GLN A 174 9.13 -13.07 -3.76
N ALA A 175 10.15 -13.58 -3.07
CA ALA A 175 11.52 -13.52 -3.53
C ALA A 175 11.83 -14.47 -4.71
N ARG A 176 11.00 -15.48 -5.02
CA ARG A 176 11.30 -16.54 -6.01
C ARG A 176 11.93 -16.06 -7.31
N ARG A 177 11.49 -14.90 -7.83
CA ARG A 177 11.93 -14.35 -9.13
C ARG A 177 13.17 -13.45 -9.02
N ASP A 178 13.55 -13.01 -7.82
CA ASP A 178 14.68 -12.11 -7.59
C ASP A 178 15.81 -12.85 -6.84
N PRO A 179 16.99 -13.05 -7.47
CA PRO A 179 18.16 -13.62 -6.80
C PRO A 179 18.60 -12.87 -5.54
N ARG A 180 18.57 -11.52 -5.54
CA ARG A 180 19.02 -10.71 -4.39
C ARG A 180 18.05 -10.83 -3.23
N ALA A 181 16.75 -10.74 -3.49
CA ALA A 181 15.74 -10.97 -2.46
C ALA A 181 15.83 -12.39 -1.87
N ARG A 182 16.13 -13.42 -2.69
CA ARG A 182 16.33 -14.79 -2.18
C ARG A 182 17.51 -14.91 -1.25
N GLU A 183 18.63 -14.28 -1.59
CA GLU A 183 19.81 -14.24 -0.72
C GLU A 183 19.50 -13.55 0.61
N HIS A 184 18.77 -12.43 0.55
CA HIS A 184 18.36 -11.70 1.75
C HIS A 184 17.43 -12.53 2.65
N VAL A 185 16.43 -13.22 2.09
CA VAL A 185 15.56 -14.14 2.84
C VAL A 185 16.36 -15.28 3.48
N ARG A 186 17.34 -15.85 2.76
CA ARG A 186 18.22 -16.91 3.31
C ARG A 186 19.07 -16.40 4.47
N ALA A 187 19.69 -15.24 4.33
CA ALA A 187 20.50 -14.65 5.39
C ALA A 187 19.70 -14.43 6.69
N VAL A 188 18.44 -14.00 6.58
CA VAL A 188 17.54 -13.87 7.73
C VAL A 188 17.18 -15.24 8.33
N ALA A 189 16.88 -16.24 7.48
CA ALA A 189 16.59 -17.60 7.93
C ALA A 189 17.76 -18.24 8.69
N ASP A 190 18.99 -18.09 8.17
CA ASP A 190 20.22 -18.64 8.76
C ASP A 190 20.49 -18.05 10.15
N ARG A 191 20.22 -16.76 10.33
CA ARG A 191 20.34 -16.09 11.63
C ARG A 191 19.41 -16.71 12.67
N TRP A 192 18.17 -17.02 12.31
CA TRP A 192 17.22 -17.64 13.23
C TRP A 192 17.52 -19.10 13.51
N MET A 193 18.01 -19.87 12.54
CA MET A 193 18.50 -21.23 12.80
C MET A 193 19.64 -21.19 13.84
N THR A 194 20.54 -20.22 13.73
CA THR A 194 21.64 -20.06 14.69
C THR A 194 21.15 -19.65 16.09
N GLN A 195 20.15 -18.77 16.19
CA GLN A 195 19.58 -18.32 17.46
C GLN A 195 18.72 -19.39 18.15
N SER A 196 17.93 -20.15 17.40
CA SER A 196 17.09 -21.23 17.93
C SER A 196 17.90 -22.39 18.49
N VAL A 197 19.03 -22.75 17.84
CA VAL A 197 20.00 -23.71 18.38
C VAL A 197 20.62 -23.23 19.69
N ARG A 198 20.91 -21.93 19.82
CA ARG A 198 21.47 -21.35 21.05
C ARG A 198 20.47 -21.35 22.22
N GLY A 199 19.18 -21.22 21.93
CA GLY A 199 18.10 -21.29 22.93
C GLY A 199 17.77 -22.70 23.43
N GLN A 200 18.26 -23.74 22.75
CA GLN A 200 18.00 -25.16 23.09
C GLN A 200 19.13 -25.85 23.86
N HIS A 201 20.23 -25.16 24.19
CA HIS A 201 21.22 -25.71 25.13
C HIS A 201 20.69 -25.59 26.57
N PRO A 202 20.28 -26.69 27.23
CA PRO A 202 20.05 -26.64 28.67
C PRO A 202 21.40 -26.33 29.33
N THR A 203 21.41 -25.32 30.19
CA THR A 203 22.45 -25.15 31.20
C THR A 203 22.43 -26.37 32.12
N SER A 204 23.05 -27.47 31.70
CA SER A 204 23.41 -28.56 32.61
C SER A 204 24.46 -28.02 33.54
N GLY A 205 24.03 -27.74 34.77
CA GLY A 205 24.90 -27.40 35.88
C GLY A 205 25.97 -28.46 36.08
N GLY A 206 27.13 -27.99 36.48
CA GLY A 206 28.29 -28.83 36.78
C GLY A 206 29.45 -27.98 37.27
N GLN A 207 29.25 -27.25 38.37
CA GLN A 207 30.35 -26.94 39.29
C GLN A 207 30.30 -27.97 40.42
N PRO A 208 31.40 -28.63 40.76
CA PRO A 208 31.90 -28.66 42.12
C PRO A 208 32.66 -27.37 42.47
#